data_AF-A0A4U0VV15-F1
#
_entry.id   AF-A0A4U0VV15-F1
#
_cell.length_a   1.000
_cell.length_b   1.000
_cell.length_c   1.000
_cell.angle_alpha   90.00
_cell.angle_beta   90.00
_cell.angle_gamma   90.00
#
_symmetry.space_group_name_H-M   'P 1'
#
loop_
_entity.id
_entity.type
_entity.pdbx_description
1 polymer ?
#
loop_
_entity_poly.entity_id
_entity_poly.type
_entity_poly.pdbx_seq_one_letter_code
_entity_poly.pdbx_strand_id
1 'polypeptide(L)'
;SFLLQGFPAVRFTEPVEDFAHEHQDPRVQDGIQYGDLPEFVDFEYTSRVAKVNLASMWSAANAPALPVNVTISEVVGFPAAAEDTPTEDISNDSRFAWVTGNDPLVSSYELVWRPSGALQWTHSLDVGMTGNVTVALNKDNVQMGVRAVGADGKKSPAVFPFPINE
;
A
#
# COMPACT_ATOMS: atom_id res chain seq x y z
N SER A 1 9.33 -4.24 26.29
CA SER A 1 8.85 -3.16 25.40
C SER A 1 7.36 -3.34 25.10
N PHE A 2 6.66 -2.29 24.68
CA PHE A 2 5.26 -2.38 24.21
C PHE A 2 5.05 -3.51 23.19
N LEU A 3 6.02 -3.69 22.28
CA LEU A 3 6.04 -4.75 21.28
C LEU A 3 6.03 -6.16 21.91
N LEU A 4 6.87 -6.41 22.92
CA LEU A 4 6.90 -7.70 23.64
C LEU A 4 5.63 -7.98 24.44
N GLN A 5 4.86 -6.94 24.74
CA GLN A 5 3.60 -7.03 25.48
C GLN A 5 2.39 -7.10 24.53
N GLY A 6 2.60 -7.10 23.21
CA GLY A 6 1.54 -7.20 22.20
C GLY A 6 0.67 -5.96 22.07
N PHE A 7 1.10 -4.81 22.62
CA PHE A 7 0.33 -3.57 22.52
C PHE A 7 0.61 -2.85 21.19
N PRO A 8 -0.43 -2.38 20.49
CA PRO A 8 -0.25 -1.47 19.38
C PRO A 8 0.34 -0.15 19.90
N ALA A 9 1.41 0.33 19.26
CA ALA A 9 2.09 1.56 19.65
C ALA A 9 2.59 2.31 18.42
N VAL A 10 2.62 3.63 18.51
CA VAL A 10 3.29 4.52 17.55
C VAL A 10 4.62 4.93 18.16
N ARG A 11 5.73 4.65 17.46
CA ARG A 11 7.07 5.07 17.86
C ARG A 11 7.45 6.32 17.07
N PHE A 12 7.93 7.34 17.76
CA PHE A 12 8.66 8.44 17.15
C PHE A 12 10.16 8.15 17.33
N THR A 13 10.93 8.33 16.26
CA THR A 13 12.37 8.08 16.24
C THR A 13 13.08 9.23 15.53
N GLU A 14 14.29 9.52 15.97
CA GLU A 14 15.15 10.44 15.25
C GLU A 14 15.78 9.74 14.03
N PRO A 15 15.95 10.45 12.90
CA PRO A 15 16.60 9.88 11.72
C PRO A 15 18.12 9.75 11.87
N VAL A 16 18.72 10.53 12.77
CA VAL A 16 20.14 10.51 13.11
C VAL A 16 20.22 10.38 14.62
N GLU A 17 20.43 9.15 15.09
CA GLU A 17 20.42 8.83 16.52
C GLU A 17 21.56 9.54 17.26
N ASP A 18 21.22 10.18 18.38
CA ASP A 18 22.17 10.65 19.37
C ASP A 18 22.08 9.79 20.63
N PHE A 19 23.05 8.88 20.80
CA PHE A 19 23.11 7.98 21.95
C PHE A 19 23.36 8.69 23.28
N ALA A 20 23.69 9.99 23.29
CA ALA A 20 23.62 10.76 24.53
C ALA A 20 22.17 10.89 25.00
N HIS A 21 21.23 11.10 24.08
CA HIS A 21 19.83 11.43 24.39
C HIS A 21 18.85 10.26 24.13
N GLU A 22 19.37 9.09 23.73
CA GLU A 22 18.57 7.89 23.46
C GLU A 22 19.20 6.64 24.08
N HIS A 23 18.39 5.65 24.47
CA HIS A 23 18.83 4.33 24.90
C HIS A 23 19.76 4.31 26.14
N GLN A 24 19.71 5.35 26.97
CA GLN A 24 20.55 5.47 28.16
C GLN A 24 19.72 5.68 29.42
N ASP A 25 20.18 5.10 30.53
CA ASP A 25 19.65 5.48 31.84
C ASP A 25 20.05 6.93 32.16
N PRO A 26 19.13 7.76 32.69
CA PRO A 26 19.41 9.15 33.03
C PRO A 26 20.61 9.28 33.99
N ARG A 27 21.66 9.95 33.53
CA ARG A 27 22.88 10.22 34.33
C ARG A 27 23.62 11.43 33.81
N VAL A 28 24.48 11.99 34.64
CA VAL A 28 25.52 12.93 34.19
C VAL A 28 26.87 12.21 34.29
N GLN A 29 27.62 12.17 33.20
CA GLN A 29 28.96 11.59 33.15
C GLN A 29 29.88 12.50 32.36
N ASP A 30 31.01 12.89 32.96
CA ASP A 30 32.02 13.76 32.34
C ASP A 30 31.45 15.08 31.78
N GLY A 31 30.41 15.61 32.43
CA GLY A 31 29.72 16.84 32.03
C GLY A 31 28.65 16.67 30.94
N ILE A 32 28.41 15.44 30.45
CA ILE A 32 27.38 15.14 29.46
C ILE A 32 26.14 14.61 30.19
N GLN A 33 24.97 15.19 29.89
CA GLN A 33 23.68 14.66 30.33
C GLN A 33 23.26 13.54 29.38
N TYR A 34 23.05 12.34 29.93
CA TYR A 34 22.56 11.18 29.20
C TYR A 34 21.09 10.88 29.51
N GLY A 35 20.39 10.26 28.55
CA GLY A 35 19.07 9.67 28.72
C GLY A 35 17.96 10.32 27.90
N ASP A 36 16.85 9.58 27.77
CA ASP A 36 15.67 9.94 26.99
C ASP A 36 14.81 11.01 27.71
N LEU A 37 15.35 12.22 27.82
CA LEU A 37 14.72 13.31 28.58
C LEU A 37 13.82 14.19 27.70
N PRO A 38 12.69 14.72 28.25
CA PRO A 38 11.81 15.63 27.51
C PRO A 38 12.49 16.89 26.97
N GLU A 39 13.60 17.33 27.58
CA GLU A 39 14.36 18.51 27.14
C GLU A 39 15.07 18.32 25.79
N PHE A 40 15.28 17.07 25.37
CA PHE A 40 15.84 16.74 24.07
C PHE A 40 14.76 16.55 22.99
N VAL A 41 13.47 16.67 23.35
CA VAL A 41 12.36 16.50 22.42
C VAL A 41 11.91 17.85 21.85
N ASP A 42 12.00 18.00 20.53
CA ASP A 42 11.28 19.08 19.82
C ASP A 42 9.79 18.71 19.73
N PHE A 43 9.00 19.23 20.68
CA PHE A 43 7.55 19.01 20.72
C PHE A 43 6.82 19.60 19.53
N GLU A 44 7.28 20.72 18.96
CA GLU A 44 6.66 21.34 17.80
C GLU A 44 6.86 20.47 16.56
N TYR A 45 8.09 19.97 16.33
CA TYR A 45 8.37 18.98 15.30
C TYR A 45 7.55 17.71 15.49
N THR A 46 7.58 17.14 16.70
CA THR A 46 6.83 15.91 17.04
C THR A 46 5.34 16.10 16.79
N SER A 47 4.77 17.26 17.12
CA SER A 47 3.36 17.56 16.83
C SER A 47 3.05 17.57 15.33
N ARG A 48 3.96 18.06 14.48
CA ARG A 48 3.79 18.05 13.02
C ARG A 48 3.84 16.62 12.49
N VAL A 49 4.78 15.80 12.96
CA VAL A 49 4.85 14.38 12.59
C VAL A 49 3.57 13.65 13.03
N ALA A 50 3.11 13.88 14.26
CA ALA A 50 1.88 13.29 14.78
C ALA A 50 0.65 13.67 13.93
N LYS A 51 0.54 14.93 13.50
CA LYS A 51 -0.55 15.38 12.60
C LYS A 51 -0.52 14.66 11.25
N VAL A 52 0.66 14.45 10.65
CA VAL A 52 0.79 13.73 9.37
C VAL A 52 0.42 12.25 9.52
N ASN A 53 0.88 11.60 10.59
CA ASN A 53 0.53 10.22 10.89
C ASN A 53 -0.99 10.08 11.11
N LEU A 54 -1.58 10.98 11.88
CA LEU A 54 -3.02 11.01 12.13
C LEU A 54 -3.80 11.22 10.83
N ALA A 55 -3.38 12.12 9.94
CA ALA A 55 -4.03 12.34 8.65
C ALA A 55 -4.01 11.07 7.78
N SER A 56 -2.89 10.36 7.76
CA SER A 56 -2.75 9.09 7.04
C SER A 56 -3.67 8.01 7.60
N MET A 57 -3.69 7.84 8.93
CA MET A 57 -4.55 6.87 9.61
C MET A 57 -6.04 7.21 9.44
N TRP A 58 -6.40 8.49 9.55
CA TRP A 58 -7.77 8.96 9.33
C TRP A 58 -8.22 8.70 7.90
N SER A 59 -7.35 8.95 6.91
CA SER A 59 -7.65 8.64 5.51
C SER A 59 -7.88 7.14 5.31
N ALA A 60 -7.03 6.28 5.89
CA ALA A 60 -7.19 4.83 5.79
C ALA A 60 -8.46 4.31 6.49
N ALA A 61 -8.78 4.84 7.67
CA ALA A 61 -9.96 4.45 8.45
C ALA A 61 -11.29 4.85 7.79
N ASN A 62 -11.26 5.84 6.89
CA ASN A 62 -12.43 6.29 6.14
C ASN A 62 -12.43 5.81 4.69
N ALA A 63 -11.42 5.07 4.24
CA ALA A 63 -11.38 4.48 2.91
C ALA A 63 -12.20 3.18 2.87
N PRO A 64 -12.69 2.77 1.69
CA PRO A 64 -13.28 1.46 1.55
C PRO A 64 -12.27 0.34 1.82
N ALA A 65 -12.79 -0.83 2.17
CA ALA A 65 -12.04 -2.06 2.31
C ALA A 65 -11.30 -2.41 1.02
N LEU A 66 -10.15 -3.07 1.21
CA LEU A 66 -9.34 -3.57 0.10
C LEU A 66 -10.14 -4.60 -0.73
N PRO A 67 -9.98 -4.61 -2.06
CA PRO A 67 -10.39 -5.75 -2.87
C PRO A 67 -9.69 -7.02 -2.36
N VAL A 68 -10.40 -8.14 -2.29
CA VAL A 68 -9.84 -9.42 -1.82
C VAL A 68 -9.70 -10.41 -2.97
N ASN A 69 -8.74 -11.31 -2.86
CA ASN A 69 -8.41 -12.31 -3.88
C ASN A 69 -8.18 -11.68 -5.27
N VAL A 70 -7.42 -10.60 -5.33
CA VAL A 70 -7.02 -10.02 -6.62
C VAL A 70 -6.09 -11.00 -7.32
N THR A 71 -6.46 -11.38 -8.55
CA THR A 71 -5.69 -12.27 -9.39
C THR A 71 -5.38 -11.66 -10.76
N ILE A 72 -4.34 -12.18 -11.39
CA ILE A 72 -4.01 -11.91 -12.80
C ILE A 72 -3.88 -13.25 -13.53
N SER A 73 -4.43 -13.35 -14.73
CA SER A 73 -4.46 -14.59 -15.52
C SER A 73 -3.05 -15.01 -15.95
N GLU A 74 -2.74 -16.30 -15.79
CA GLU A 74 -1.57 -16.99 -16.34
C GLU A 74 -1.74 -17.45 -17.79
N VAL A 75 -2.95 -17.30 -18.35
CA VAL A 75 -3.28 -17.75 -19.71
C VAL A 75 -3.36 -16.56 -20.66
N VAL A 76 -4.10 -15.52 -20.28
CA VAL A 76 -4.27 -14.32 -21.12
C VAL A 76 -3.03 -13.44 -21.09
N GLY A 77 -2.57 -13.03 -22.26
CA GLY A 77 -1.44 -12.13 -22.41
C GLY A 77 -0.10 -12.82 -22.18
N PHE A 78 -0.02 -14.12 -22.45
CA PHE A 78 1.19 -14.92 -22.38
C PHE A 78 1.60 -15.44 -23.77
N PRO A 79 2.89 -15.74 -23.98
CA PRO A 79 3.31 -16.47 -25.18
C PRO A 79 2.59 -17.82 -25.27
N ALA A 80 2.45 -18.33 -26.49
CA ALA A 80 1.91 -19.68 -26.71
C ALA A 80 2.67 -20.71 -25.86
N ALA A 81 1.96 -21.42 -24.99
CA ALA A 81 2.52 -22.47 -24.14
C ALA A 81 2.62 -23.82 -24.88
N ALA A 82 1.77 -24.01 -25.89
CA ALA A 82 1.70 -25.18 -26.76
C ALA A 82 1.19 -24.79 -28.19
N GLU A 83 1.35 -25.70 -29.15
CA GLU A 83 0.92 -25.49 -30.56
C GLU A 83 -0.58 -25.20 -30.70
N ASP A 84 -1.40 -25.73 -29.80
CA ASP A 84 -2.85 -25.58 -29.75
C ASP A 84 -3.32 -24.46 -28.82
N THR A 85 -2.41 -23.58 -28.35
CA THR A 85 -2.80 -22.42 -27.53
C THR A 85 -3.79 -21.54 -28.32
N PRO A 86 -4.97 -21.22 -27.77
CA PRO A 86 -5.93 -20.35 -28.44
C PRO A 86 -5.31 -18.98 -28.78
N THR A 87 -5.52 -18.51 -30.01
CA THR A 87 -4.91 -17.26 -30.49
C THR A 87 -5.37 -16.02 -29.72
N GLU A 88 -6.57 -16.08 -29.12
CA GLU A 88 -7.13 -15.06 -28.27
C GLU A 88 -6.38 -14.89 -26.93
N ASP A 89 -5.70 -15.93 -26.46
CA ASP A 89 -4.90 -15.90 -25.23
C ASP A 89 -3.50 -15.31 -25.48
N ILE A 90 -3.02 -15.41 -26.73
CA ILE A 90 -1.73 -14.88 -27.19
C ILE A 90 -1.88 -13.38 -27.49
N SER A 91 -1.89 -12.56 -26.44
CA SER A 91 -2.05 -11.11 -26.54
C SER A 91 -1.01 -10.35 -25.69
N ASN A 92 -1.13 -9.02 -25.66
CA ASN A 92 -0.41 -8.17 -24.70
C ASN A 92 -1.35 -7.68 -23.59
N ASP A 93 -2.55 -8.25 -23.51
CA ASP A 93 -3.57 -7.79 -22.58
C ASP A 93 -3.36 -8.43 -21.21
N SER A 94 -3.77 -7.73 -20.16
CA SER A 94 -3.77 -8.26 -18.80
C SER A 94 -5.20 -8.41 -18.31
N ARG A 95 -5.54 -9.61 -17.86
CA ARG A 95 -6.86 -9.93 -17.30
C ARG A 95 -6.76 -10.12 -15.80
N PHE A 96 -7.60 -9.38 -15.08
CA PHE A 96 -7.68 -9.38 -13.63
C PHE A 96 -9.05 -9.83 -13.16
N ALA A 97 -9.08 -10.46 -11.98
CA ALA A 97 -10.31 -10.76 -11.26
C ALA A 97 -10.13 -10.52 -9.75
N TRP A 98 -11.22 -10.25 -9.04
CA TRP A 98 -11.26 -10.11 -7.58
C TRP A 98 -12.68 -10.35 -7.07
N VAL A 99 -12.81 -10.55 -5.75
CA VAL A 99 -14.12 -10.67 -5.12
C VAL A 99 -14.63 -9.28 -4.75
N THR A 100 -15.80 -8.93 -5.28
CA THR A 100 -16.54 -7.75 -4.85
C THR A 100 -17.17 -8.02 -3.48
N GLY A 101 -16.82 -7.22 -2.48
CA GLY A 101 -17.36 -7.34 -1.12
C GLY A 101 -18.68 -6.58 -0.94
N ASN A 102 -19.26 -6.69 0.26
CA ASN A 102 -20.46 -5.96 0.69
C ASN A 102 -20.14 -4.71 1.53
N ASP A 103 -18.92 -4.18 1.43
CA ASP A 103 -18.57 -2.95 2.15
C ASP A 103 -19.38 -1.78 1.59
N PRO A 104 -20.26 -1.15 2.40
CA PRO A 104 -21.13 -0.07 1.95
C PRO A 104 -20.36 1.19 1.53
N LEU A 105 -19.07 1.30 1.86
CA LEU A 105 -18.24 2.41 1.43
C LEU A 105 -17.81 2.28 -0.04
N VAL A 106 -17.76 1.07 -0.61
CA VAL A 106 -17.28 0.85 -1.98
C VAL A 106 -18.31 1.37 -3.00
N SER A 107 -17.85 2.19 -3.95
CA SER A 107 -18.67 2.76 -5.04
C SER A 107 -18.17 2.38 -6.43
N SER A 108 -16.87 2.12 -6.59
CA SER A 108 -16.26 1.56 -7.80
C SER A 108 -14.91 0.93 -7.48
N TYR A 109 -14.29 0.33 -8.49
CA TYR A 109 -12.91 -0.15 -8.45
C TYR A 109 -12.06 0.60 -9.46
N GLU A 110 -10.78 0.79 -9.13
CA GLU A 110 -9.78 1.31 -10.06
C GLU A 110 -8.67 0.28 -10.27
N LEU A 111 -8.33 0.04 -11.53
CA LEU A 111 -7.03 -0.52 -11.88
C LEU A 111 -6.00 0.62 -11.87
N VAL A 112 -4.91 0.46 -11.15
CA VAL A 112 -3.80 1.41 -11.11
C VAL A 112 -2.54 0.77 -11.66
N TRP A 113 -1.71 1.57 -12.32
CA TRP A 113 -0.43 1.09 -12.83
C TRP A 113 0.65 2.16 -12.83
N ARG A 114 1.90 1.68 -12.87
CA ARG A 114 3.10 2.50 -12.89
C ARG A 114 4.28 1.77 -13.52
N PRO A 115 5.26 2.49 -14.10
CA PRO A 115 6.54 1.89 -14.45
C PRO A 115 7.31 1.49 -13.18
N SER A 116 8.18 0.49 -13.27
CA SER A 116 8.91 -0.05 -12.12
C SER A 116 9.78 0.95 -11.35
N GLY A 117 10.20 2.04 -12.00
CA GLY A 117 10.97 3.12 -11.36
C GLY A 117 10.14 4.19 -10.66
N ALA A 118 8.80 4.18 -10.78
CA ALA A 118 7.95 5.17 -10.16
C ALA A 118 7.59 4.77 -8.72
N LEU A 119 7.79 5.69 -7.77
CA LEU A 119 7.41 5.50 -6.37
C LEU A 119 5.90 5.53 -6.15
N GLN A 120 5.17 6.26 -6.97
CA GLN A 120 3.71 6.45 -6.88
C GLN A 120 3.00 5.83 -8.08
N TRP A 121 1.71 5.52 -7.92
CA TRP A 121 0.85 5.16 -9.05
C TRP A 121 0.76 6.35 -10.01
N THR A 122 1.11 6.14 -11.29
CA THR A 122 1.11 7.23 -12.28
C THR A 122 -0.19 7.28 -13.07
N HIS A 123 -0.90 6.16 -13.15
CA HIS A 123 -2.11 6.01 -13.93
C HIS A 123 -3.19 5.24 -13.15
N SER A 124 -4.45 5.51 -13.52
CA SER A 124 -5.62 4.85 -12.97
C SER A 124 -6.71 4.75 -14.03
N LEU A 125 -7.45 3.65 -14.01
CA LEU A 125 -8.62 3.39 -14.82
C LEU A 125 -9.76 2.98 -13.89
N ASP A 126 -10.82 3.77 -13.85
CA ASP A 126 -12.07 3.37 -13.18
C ASP A 126 -12.74 2.27 -14.01
N VAL A 127 -12.98 1.12 -13.40
CA VAL A 127 -13.61 -0.05 -14.02
C VAL A 127 -15.05 -0.24 -13.56
N GLY A 128 -15.56 0.66 -12.73
CA GLY A 128 -16.90 0.60 -12.15
C GLY A 128 -17.03 -0.49 -11.08
N MET A 129 -18.28 -0.83 -10.76
CA MET A 129 -18.61 -1.86 -9.77
C MET A 129 -18.58 -3.26 -10.40
N THR A 130 -17.39 -3.73 -10.74
CA THR A 130 -17.13 -5.06 -11.32
C THR A 130 -16.10 -5.84 -10.49
N GLY A 131 -16.06 -7.15 -10.69
CA GLY A 131 -15.06 -8.06 -10.09
C GLY A 131 -14.00 -8.52 -11.08
N ASN A 132 -13.94 -7.96 -12.29
CA ASN A 132 -12.93 -8.30 -13.29
C ASN A 132 -12.72 -7.17 -14.31
N VAL A 133 -11.55 -7.18 -14.94
CA VAL A 133 -11.24 -6.30 -16.08
C VAL A 133 -10.17 -6.94 -16.97
N THR A 134 -10.30 -6.75 -18.28
CA THR A 134 -9.21 -6.99 -19.24
C THR A 134 -8.76 -5.66 -19.82
N VAL A 135 -7.46 -5.41 -19.82
CA VAL A 135 -6.86 -4.15 -20.30
C VAL A 135 -5.74 -4.42 -21.29
N ALA A 136 -5.61 -3.54 -22.29
CA ALA A 136 -4.49 -3.54 -23.24
C ALA A 136 -3.20 -2.97 -22.61
N LEU A 137 -2.77 -3.59 -21.50
CA LEU A 137 -1.54 -3.28 -20.77
C LEU A 137 -0.75 -4.57 -20.58
N ASN A 138 0.49 -4.57 -21.04
CA ASN A 138 1.38 -5.71 -20.87
C ASN A 138 1.97 -5.73 -19.44
N LYS A 139 1.73 -6.82 -18.72
CA LYS A 139 2.20 -7.07 -17.35
C LYS A 139 3.72 -7.09 -17.15
N ASP A 140 4.49 -7.30 -18.20
CA ASP A 140 5.95 -7.25 -18.14
C ASP A 140 6.48 -5.80 -18.18
N ASN A 141 5.67 -4.83 -18.61
CA ASN A 141 6.08 -3.44 -18.75
C ASN A 141 5.78 -2.57 -17.52
N VAL A 142 4.74 -2.92 -16.77
CA VAL A 142 4.22 -2.08 -15.68
C VAL A 142 3.83 -2.90 -14.46
N GLN A 143 4.00 -2.30 -13.29
CA GLN A 143 3.39 -2.80 -12.07
C GLN A 143 1.92 -2.39 -12.07
N MET A 144 1.04 -3.32 -11.67
CA MET A 144 -0.41 -3.11 -11.64
C MET A 144 -0.98 -3.54 -10.30
N GLY A 145 -2.09 -2.90 -9.90
CA GLY A 145 -2.88 -3.30 -8.75
C GLY A 145 -4.31 -2.81 -8.87
N VAL A 146 -5.19 -3.35 -8.03
CA VAL A 146 -6.60 -2.95 -7.98
C VAL A 146 -6.88 -2.31 -6.63
N ARG A 147 -7.63 -1.21 -6.60
CA ARG A 147 -8.11 -0.57 -5.36
C ARG A 147 -9.60 -0.28 -5.42
N ALA A 148 -10.22 -0.22 -4.26
CA ALA A 148 -11.60 0.24 -4.13
C ALA A 148 -11.66 1.77 -4.01
N VAL A 149 -12.72 2.36 -4.54
CA VAL A 149 -13.00 3.79 -4.49
C VAL A 149 -14.36 4.02 -3.83
N GLY A 150 -14.38 4.89 -2.83
CA GLY A 150 -15.60 5.23 -2.10
C GLY A 150 -16.36 6.38 -2.76
N ALA A 151 -17.64 6.52 -2.42
CA ALA A 151 -18.51 7.55 -2.99
C ALA A 151 -18.02 8.99 -2.69
N ASP A 152 -17.19 9.15 -1.65
CA ASP A 152 -16.55 10.40 -1.27
C ASP A 152 -15.16 10.59 -1.92
N GLY A 153 -14.77 9.70 -2.83
CA GLY A 153 -13.49 9.71 -3.53
C GLY A 153 -12.31 9.16 -2.74
N LYS A 154 -12.51 8.71 -1.48
CA LYS A 154 -11.45 8.04 -0.71
C LYS A 154 -11.15 6.67 -1.30
N LYS A 155 -9.89 6.27 -1.21
CA LYS A 155 -9.36 5.11 -1.94
C LYS A 155 -8.66 4.17 -0.99
N SER A 156 -8.95 2.89 -1.12
CA SER A 156 -8.16 1.87 -0.44
C SER A 156 -6.72 1.89 -0.97
N PRO A 157 -5.73 1.36 -0.23
CA PRO A 157 -4.48 0.92 -0.83
C PRO A 157 -4.75 0.00 -2.03
N ALA A 158 -3.84 0.01 -3.01
CA ALA A 158 -3.91 -0.91 -4.13
C ALA A 158 -3.36 -2.28 -3.73
N VAL A 159 -4.06 -3.32 -4.16
CA VAL A 159 -3.72 -4.71 -3.93
C VAL A 159 -3.07 -5.25 -5.20
N PHE A 160 -1.86 -5.81 -5.03
CA PHE A 160 -1.17 -6.52 -6.11
C PHE A 160 -1.85 -7.87 -6.35
N PRO A 161 -1.96 -8.30 -7.62
CA PRO A 161 -2.54 -9.59 -7.95
C PRO A 161 -1.62 -10.75 -7.57
N PHE A 162 -2.20 -11.92 -7.33
CA PHE A 162 -1.50 -13.20 -7.42
C PHE A 162 -1.80 -13.87 -8.76
N PRO A 163 -0.84 -14.57 -9.37
CA PRO A 163 -1.09 -15.23 -10.64
C PRO A 163 -1.95 -16.49 -10.44
N ILE A 164 -2.86 -16.78 -11.37
CA ILE A 164 -3.72 -17.97 -11.35
C ILE A 164 -3.91 -18.55 -12.75
N ASN A 165 -3.95 -19.87 -12.82
CA ASN A 165 -4.43 -20.61 -13.99
C ASN A 165 -5.95 -20.85 -13.81
N GLU A 166 -6.76 -20.39 -14.77
CA GLU A 166 -8.24 -20.38 -14.69
C GLU A 166 -8.86 -21.78 -14.71
#